data_AF-A0A0W4ZPT4-F1
#
_entry.id   AF-A0A0W4ZPT4-F1
#
_cell.length_a   1.000
_cell.length_b   1.000
_cell.length_c   1.000
_cell.angle_alpha   90.00
_cell.angle_beta   90.00
_cell.angle_gamma   90.00
#
_symmetry.space_group_name_H-M   'P 1'
#
loop_
_entity.id
_entity.type
_entity.pdbx_description
1 polymer ?
#
loop_
_entity_poly.entity_id
_entity_poly.type
_entity_poly.pdbx_seq_one_letter_code
_entity_poly.pdbx_strand_id
1 'polypeptide(L)'
;MSVFISLYRCILRAHRKYLPPDARFLGNKYVQQEFRLHRNIKNPLHLIGFIDSWKDYLKGIENYAWKEYKIESVKVGKMSDEQLYQLYELMQAIEERKIERNKSLNDDR
;
A
#
# COMPACT_ATOMS: atom_id res chain seq x y z
N MET A 1 21.34 -7.66 9.50
CA MET A 1 20.55 -8.61 8.66
C MET A 1 19.31 -9.16 9.38
N SER A 2 19.39 -9.57 10.67
CA SER A 2 18.26 -10.14 11.42
C SER A 2 17.02 -9.22 11.54
N VAL A 3 17.22 -7.93 11.83
CA VAL A 3 16.10 -6.96 12.01
C VAL A 3 15.24 -6.80 10.76
N PHE A 4 15.85 -6.83 9.58
CA PHE A 4 15.17 -6.64 8.29
C PHE A 4 14.22 -7.80 7.98
N ILE A 5 14.67 -9.03 8.24
CA ILE A 5 13.89 -10.25 8.06
C ILE A 5 12.75 -10.31 9.09
N SER A 6 13.00 -9.87 10.32
CA SER A 6 11.96 -9.80 11.36
C SER A 6 10.86 -8.82 10.98
N LEU A 7 11.19 -7.61 10.54
CA LEU A 7 10.20 -6.61 10.13
C LEU A 7 9.38 -7.09 8.93
N TYR A 8 10.04 -7.67 7.91
CA TYR A 8 9.36 -8.26 6.76
C TYR A 8 8.31 -9.30 7.17
N ARG A 9 8.66 -10.22 8.08
CA ARG A 9 7.74 -11.25 8.58
C ARG A 9 6.58 -10.64 9.38
N CYS A 10 6.83 -9.63 10.19
CA CYS A 10 5.79 -8.93 10.95
C CYS A 10 4.76 -8.27 10.02
N ILE A 11 5.23 -7.59 8.97
CA ILE A 11 4.35 -6.95 7.97
C ILE A 11 3.45 -8.00 7.28
N LEU A 12 4.02 -9.13 6.84
CA LEU A 12 3.21 -10.18 6.21
C LEU A 12 2.17 -10.80 7.15
N ARG A 13 2.48 -10.90 8.45
CA ARG A 13 1.50 -11.35 9.46
C ARG A 13 0.41 -10.31 9.66
N ALA A 14 0.75 -9.03 9.73
CA ALA A 14 -0.21 -7.94 9.83
C ALA A 14 -1.13 -7.88 8.60
N HIS A 15 -0.59 -8.02 7.39
CA HIS A 15 -1.41 -8.11 6.17
C HIS A 15 -2.42 -9.26 6.24
N ARG A 16 -2.00 -10.43 6.75
CA ARG A 16 -2.92 -11.57 6.89
C ARG A 16 -4.04 -11.30 7.90
N LYS A 17 -3.74 -10.60 8.98
CA LYS A 17 -4.67 -10.36 10.09
C LYS A 17 -5.62 -9.19 9.85
N TYR A 18 -5.14 -8.11 9.22
CA TYR A 18 -5.85 -6.84 9.17
C TYR A 18 -6.33 -6.43 7.77
N LEU A 19 -5.80 -7.01 6.69
CA LEU A 19 -6.19 -6.63 5.32
C LEU A 19 -7.16 -7.64 4.67
N PRO A 20 -8.13 -7.16 3.88
CA PRO A 20 -8.96 -8.02 3.04
C PRO A 20 -8.13 -8.72 1.96
N PRO A 21 -8.61 -9.83 1.37
CA PRO A 21 -7.83 -10.67 0.46
C PRO A 21 -7.13 -9.92 -0.68
N ASP A 22 -7.84 -9.01 -1.35
CA ASP A 22 -7.32 -8.27 -2.50
C ASP A 22 -6.22 -7.28 -2.10
N ALA A 23 -6.46 -6.50 -1.04
CA ALA A 23 -5.48 -5.58 -0.49
C ALA A 23 -4.22 -6.31 0.03
N ARG A 24 -4.42 -7.47 0.65
CA ARG A 24 -3.33 -8.36 1.10
C ARG A 24 -2.49 -8.87 -0.09
N PHE A 25 -3.14 -9.27 -1.18
CA PHE A 25 -2.42 -9.77 -2.36
C PHE A 25 -1.52 -8.68 -2.95
N LEU A 26 -2.07 -7.48 -3.16
CA LEU A 26 -1.31 -6.35 -3.67
C LEU A 26 -0.19 -5.94 -2.70
N GLY A 27 -0.52 -5.78 -1.42
CA GLY A 27 0.44 -5.40 -0.38
C GLY A 27 1.59 -6.39 -0.24
N ASN A 28 1.33 -7.70 -0.29
CA ASN A 28 2.37 -8.73 -0.22
C ASN A 28 3.35 -8.64 -1.39
N LYS A 29 2.86 -8.41 -2.61
CA LYS A 29 3.71 -8.24 -3.80
C LYS A 29 4.61 -7.02 -3.67
N TYR A 30 4.04 -5.89 -3.24
CA TYR A 30 4.76 -4.64 -3.05
C TYR A 30 5.86 -4.77 -1.98
N VAL A 31 5.51 -5.28 -0.79
CA VAL A 31 6.47 -5.50 0.31
C VAL A 31 7.60 -6.44 -0.11
N GLN A 32 7.30 -7.51 -0.86
CA GLN A 32 8.32 -8.41 -1.37
C GLN A 32 9.29 -7.71 -2.33
N GLN A 33 8.78 -6.87 -3.24
CA GLN A 33 9.61 -6.12 -4.18
C GLN A 33 10.51 -5.11 -3.46
N GLU A 34 9.93 -4.31 -2.57
CA GLU A 34 10.64 -3.25 -1.85
C GLU A 34 11.76 -3.83 -0.97
N PHE A 35 11.47 -4.86 -0.18
CA PHE A 35 12.49 -5.49 0.67
C PHE A 35 13.59 -6.18 -0.17
N ARG A 36 13.26 -6.68 -1.37
CA ARG A 36 14.24 -7.24 -2.29
C ARG A 36 15.16 -6.17 -2.88
N LEU A 37 14.63 -5.01 -3.26
CA LEU A 37 15.42 -3.89 -3.78
C LEU A 37 16.36 -3.32 -2.69
N HIS A 38 15.89 -3.31 -1.45
CA HIS A 38 16.59 -2.69 -0.32
C HIS A 38 17.44 -3.66 0.50
N ARG A 39 17.60 -4.92 0.07
CA ARG A 39 18.41 -5.94 0.78
C ARG A 39 19.90 -5.58 0.91
N ASN A 40 20.41 -4.74 0.02
CA ASN A 40 21.84 -4.42 -0.12
C ASN A 40 22.14 -2.91 0.10
N ILE A 41 21.28 -2.18 0.82
CA ILE A 41 21.57 -0.78 1.16
C ILE A 41 22.91 -0.71 1.91
N LYS A 42 23.86 0.07 1.39
CA LYS A 42 25.18 0.29 1.99
C LYS A 42 25.22 1.51 2.92
N ASN A 43 24.37 2.51 2.67
CA ASN A 43 24.31 3.73 3.48
C ASN A 43 23.46 3.48 4.76
N PRO A 44 24.04 3.59 5.96
CA PRO A 44 23.32 3.32 7.21
C PRO A 44 22.15 4.28 7.47
N LEU A 45 22.23 5.55 7.03
CA LEU A 45 21.15 6.52 7.20
C LEU A 45 19.91 6.15 6.38
N HIS A 46 20.12 5.71 5.14
CA HIS A 46 19.03 5.25 4.28
C HIS A 46 18.36 3.99 4.84
N LEU A 47 19.17 3.11 5.46
CA LEU A 47 18.64 1.92 6.12
C LEU A 47 17.76 2.26 7.34
N ILE A 48 18.16 3.25 8.15
CA ILE A 48 17.37 3.72 9.29
C ILE A 48 16.04 4.30 8.81
N GLY A 49 16.08 5.24 7.86
CA GLY A 49 14.86 5.86 7.31
C GLY A 49 13.91 4.82 6.68
N PHE A 50 14.45 3.81 6.00
CA PHE A 50 13.67 2.69 5.50
C PHE A 50 13.00 1.93 6.64
N ILE A 51 13.76 1.47 7.64
CA ILE A 51 13.23 0.68 8.75
C ILE A 51 12.14 1.46 9.52
N ASP A 52 12.34 2.73 9.79
CA ASP A 52 11.38 3.54 10.55
C ASP A 52 10.09 3.76 9.76
N SER A 53 10.19 4.06 8.46
CA SER A 53 9.01 4.18 7.58
C SER A 53 8.18 2.89 7.56
N TRP A 54 8.83 1.72 7.49
CA TRP A 54 8.15 0.43 7.47
C TRP A 54 7.59 0.01 8.83
N LYS A 55 8.17 0.46 9.94
CA LYS A 55 7.58 0.30 11.27
C LYS A 55 6.32 1.15 11.43
N ASP A 56 6.32 2.38 10.93
CA ASP A 56 5.14 3.24 11.01
C ASP A 56 4.02 2.76 10.09
N TYR A 57 4.37 2.25 8.90
CA TYR A 57 3.43 1.52 8.06
C TYR A 57 2.80 0.33 8.80
N LEU A 58 3.61 -0.52 9.45
CA LEU A 58 3.12 -1.66 10.22
C LEU A 58 2.12 -1.23 11.31
N LYS A 59 2.45 -0.19 12.09
CA LYS A 59 1.53 0.37 13.10
C LYS A 59 0.22 0.84 12.47
N GLY A 60 0.29 1.49 11.30
CA GLY A 60 -0.89 1.93 10.55
C GLY A 60 -1.80 0.79 10.11
N ILE A 61 -1.22 -0.36 9.73
CA ILE A 61 -1.98 -1.58 9.41
C ILE A 61 -2.66 -2.13 10.67
N GLU A 62 -1.94 -2.23 11.78
CA GLU A 62 -2.43 -2.80 13.04
C GLU A 62 -3.54 -1.95 13.69
N ASN A 63 -3.48 -0.62 13.53
CA ASN A 63 -4.45 0.32 14.06
C ASN A 63 -5.66 0.57 13.15
N TYR A 64 -5.80 -0.19 12.05
CA TYR A 64 -6.83 0.04 11.01
C TYR A 64 -6.82 1.43 10.35
N ALA A 65 -5.75 2.21 10.55
CA ALA A 65 -5.63 3.56 9.99
C ALA A 65 -5.66 3.58 8.46
N TRP A 66 -5.36 2.45 7.83
CA TRP A 66 -5.43 2.25 6.38
C TRP A 66 -6.85 2.35 5.79
N LYS A 67 -7.91 2.13 6.58
CA LYS A 67 -9.30 2.19 6.08
C LYS A 67 -9.76 3.62 5.81
N GLU A 68 -9.28 4.56 6.60
CA GLU A 68 -9.67 5.97 6.54
C GLU A 68 -8.55 6.85 5.98
N TYR A 69 -7.45 6.24 5.55
CA TYR A 69 -6.31 6.97 5.01
C TYR A 69 -6.72 7.71 3.74
N LYS A 70 -6.62 9.04 3.80
CA LYS A 70 -6.76 9.92 2.64
C LYS A 70 -5.39 10.39 2.22
N ILE A 71 -5.18 10.48 0.90
CA ILE A 71 -3.97 11.10 0.38
C ILE A 71 -3.99 12.58 0.79
N GLU A 72 -2.98 12.99 1.56
CA GLU A 72 -2.82 14.38 1.98
C GLU A 72 -2.65 15.29 0.75
N SER A 73 -3.32 16.44 0.73
CA SER A 73 -3.27 17.41 -0.38
C SER A 73 -1.84 17.85 -0.71
N VAL A 74 -0.98 17.95 0.31
CA VAL A 74 0.44 18.29 0.16
C VAL A 74 1.21 17.22 -0.62
N LYS A 75 0.83 15.94 -0.52
CA LYS A 75 1.46 14.86 -1.30
C LYS A 75 1.01 14.91 -2.75
N VAL A 76 -0.27 15.21 -3.00
CA VAL A 76 -0.80 15.39 -4.35
C VAL A 76 -0.08 16.54 -5.07
N GLY A 77 0.14 17.67 -4.39
CA GLY A 77 0.85 18.82 -4.96
C GLY A 77 2.34 18.58 -5.26
N LYS A 78 2.91 17.44 -4.86
CA LYS A 78 4.30 17.05 -5.15
C LYS A 78 4.42 15.98 -6.23
N MET A 79 3.30 15.45 -6.73
CA MET A 79 3.29 14.45 -7.79
C MET A 79 3.65 15.09 -9.13
N SER A 80 4.32 14.35 -10.02
CA SER A 80 4.52 14.78 -11.40
C SER A 80 3.20 14.76 -12.18
N ASP A 81 3.15 15.45 -13.32
CA ASP A 81 1.97 15.46 -14.19
C ASP A 81 1.57 14.05 -14.64
N GLU A 82 2.56 13.18 -14.92
CA GLU A 82 2.31 11.78 -15.28
C GLU A 82 1.73 10.98 -14.10
N GLN A 83 2.22 11.22 -12.88
CA GLN A 83 1.71 10.56 -11.69
C GLN A 83 0.28 11.00 -11.37
N LEU A 84 -0.03 12.28 -11.56
CA LEU A 84 -1.38 12.81 -11.42
C LEU A 84 -2.33 12.22 -12.48
N TYR A 85 -1.87 12.11 -13.72
CA TYR A 85 -2.63 11.50 -14.79
C TYR A 85 -2.93 10.02 -14.50
N GLN A 86 -1.93 9.23 -14.09
CA GLN A 86 -2.12 7.82 -13.71
C GLN A 86 -3.09 7.66 -12.53
N LEU A 87 -3.01 8.55 -11.54
CA LEU A 87 -3.92 8.53 -10.39
C LEU A 87 -5.36 8.84 -10.84
N TYR A 88 -5.55 9.78 -11.74
CA TYR A 88 -6.85 10.13 -12.31
C TYR A 88 -7.46 8.97 -13.10
N GLU A 89 -6.70 8.33 -13.99
CA GLU A 89 -7.13 7.16 -14.76
C GLU A 89 -7.56 6.01 -13.84
N LEU A 90 -6.78 5.76 -12.77
CA LEU A 90 -7.14 4.75 -11.77
C LEU A 90 -8.46 5.09 -11.06
N MET A 91 -8.67 6.36 -10.72
CA MET A 91 -9.89 6.82 -10.07
C MET A 91 -11.11 6.56 -10.97
N GLN A 92 -11.01 6.88 -12.26
CA GLN A 92 -12.08 6.66 -13.23
C GLN A 92 -12.39 5.16 -13.41
N ALA A 93 -11.35 4.34 -13.59
CA ALA A 93 -11.52 2.89 -13.73
C ALA A 93 -12.17 2.22 -12.49
N ILE A 94 -11.92 2.76 -11.28
CA ILE A 94 -12.58 2.29 -10.06
C ILE A 94 -14.07 2.66 -10.07
N GLU A 95 -14.41 3.87 -10.51
CA GLU A 95 -15.79 4.35 -10.53
C GLU A 95 -16.64 3.60 -11.57
N GLU A 96 -16.09 3.40 -12.78
CA GLU A 96 -16.72 2.58 -13.82
C GLU A 96 -17.05 1.18 -13.32
N ARG A 97 -16.10 0.50 -12.66
CA ARG A 97 -16.34 -0.84 -12.08
C ARG A 97 -17.42 -0.87 -11.00
N LYS A 98 -17.59 0.21 -10.23
CA LYS A 98 -18.69 0.29 -9.25
C LYS A 98 -20.03 0.43 -9.95
N ILE A 99 -20.10 1.24 -11.00
CA ILE A 99 -21.31 1.44 -11.80
C ILE A 99 -21.73 0.11 -12.43
N GLU A 100 -20.79 -0.62 -13.06
CA GLU A 100 -21.03 -1.93 -13.66
C GLU A 100 -21.57 -2.95 -12.65
N ARG A 101 -20.94 -3.03 -11.47
CA ARG A 101 -21.37 -3.93 -10.39
C ARG A 101 -22.76 -3.59 -9.86
N ASN A 102 -23.08 -2.31 -9.73
CA ASN A 102 -24.40 -1.88 -9.27
C ASN A 102 -25.48 -2.18 -10.31
N LYS A 103 -25.15 -2.09 -11.61
CA LYS A 103 -26.05 -2.45 -12.69
C LYS A 103 -26.35 -3.95 -12.69
N SER A 104 -25.33 -4.81 -12.59
CA SER A 104 -25.54 -6.27 -12.56
C SER A 104 -26.41 -6.73 -11.39
N LEU A 105 -26.28 -6.10 -10.21
CA LEU A 105 -27.10 -6.41 -9.03
C LEU A 105 -28.59 -6.02 -9.18
N ASN A 106 -28.90 -5.07 -10.06
CA ASN A 106 -30.27 -4.61 -10.30
C ASN A 106 -30.96 -5.40 -11.41
N ASP A 107 -30.20 -5.98 -12.36
CA ASP A 107 -30.73 -6.80 -13.45
C ASP A 107 -31.08 -8.25 -12.99
N ASP A 108 -30.58 -8.69 -11.83
CA ASP A 108 -30.85 -10.00 -11.21
C ASP A 108 -32.09 -10.02 -10.27
N ARG A 109 -32.85 -8.92 -10.18
CA ARG A 109 -34.07 -8.77 -9.35
C ARG A 109 -35.33 -8.71 -10.19
#